data_AF-A0A7S4VAA9-F1
#
_entry.id   AF-A0A7S4VAA9-F1
#
_cell.length_a   1.000
_cell.length_b   1.000
_cell.length_c   1.000
_cell.angle_alpha   90.00
_cell.angle_beta   90.00
_cell.angle_gamma   90.00
#
_symmetry.space_group_name_H-M   'P 1'
#
loop_
_entity.id
_entity.type
_entity.pdbx_description
1 polymer ?
#
loop_
_entity_poly.entity_id
_entity_poly.type
_entity_poly.pdbx_seq_one_letter_code
_entity_poly.pdbx_strand_id
1 'polypeptide(L)'
;ARQPASNVVTGPCRAGVRTSRFQFVDLAGSEWLKDAHGDVAWKESGEAINGVMTNYSLMMLSTCARGLLEARRKKTPFSFRAYLVDLPLLLQESMTGDASTACFVCLSQAPSNLTQSKFALDFGEVFARLSTRPRQARAHSRAELVKAVEALLLQAKNSLRGGGGSNRCTAIRHAQKQDCEQQLQLLGRFAPA
;
A
#
# COMPACT_ATOMS: atom_id res chain seq x y z
N ALA A 1 24.47 15.75 21.71
CA ALA A 1 24.12 14.51 20.98
C ALA A 1 23.45 13.54 21.95
N ARG A 2 22.13 13.40 21.89
CA ARG A 2 21.36 12.52 22.78
C ARG A 2 20.93 11.32 21.94
N GLN A 3 21.60 10.18 22.11
CA GLN A 3 21.13 8.92 21.53
C GLN A 3 19.79 8.56 22.18
N PRO A 4 18.73 8.25 21.42
CA PRO A 4 17.54 7.66 22.01
C PRO A 4 17.86 6.21 22.36
N ALA A 5 17.73 5.88 23.64
CA ALA A 5 17.85 4.52 24.15
C ALA A 5 16.90 3.59 23.37
N SER A 6 17.47 2.68 22.59
CA SER A 6 16.75 1.56 22.01
C SER A 6 16.38 0.61 23.14
N ASN A 7 15.18 0.76 23.69
CA ASN A 7 14.53 -0.26 24.51
C ASN A 7 14.19 -1.46 23.62
N VAL A 8 15.20 -2.24 23.26
CA VAL A 8 15.02 -3.58 22.72
C VAL A 8 14.54 -4.41 23.90
N VAL A 9 13.21 -4.60 23.98
CA VAL A 9 12.61 -5.53 24.92
C VAL A 9 13.04 -6.94 24.50
N THR A 10 14.15 -7.42 25.08
CA THR A 10 14.57 -8.82 25.02
C THR A 10 13.70 -9.63 25.97
N GLY A 11 12.41 -9.76 25.64
CA GLY A 11 11.55 -10.75 26.26
C GLY A 11 11.97 -12.16 25.83
N PRO A 12 11.69 -13.20 26.63
CA PRO A 12 12.05 -14.58 26.30
C PRO A 12 11.53 -14.93 24.90
N CYS A 13 12.39 -15.53 24.07
CA CYS A 13 12.07 -15.99 22.72
C CYS A 13 11.01 -17.09 22.80
N ARG A 14 9.74 -16.71 22.94
CA ARG A 14 8.62 -17.63 22.69
C ARG A 14 8.76 -18.07 21.23
N ALA A 15 8.93 -19.37 21.01
CA ALA A 15 8.93 -19.98 19.70
C ALA A 15 7.60 -19.64 19.00
N GLY A 16 7.62 -18.59 18.19
CA GLY A 16 6.44 -18.02 17.55
C GLY A 16 6.84 -17.40 16.23
N VAL A 17 5.97 -17.57 15.24
CA VAL A 17 6.16 -17.03 13.90
C VAL A 17 5.66 -15.58 13.89
N ARG A 18 6.47 -14.69 13.34
CA ARG A 18 6.09 -13.29 13.08
C ARG A 18 5.98 -13.10 11.58
N THR A 19 4.93 -12.42 11.15
CA THR A 19 4.73 -12.07 9.73
C THR A 19 4.84 -10.56 9.60
N SER A 20 5.78 -10.09 8.79
CA SER A 20 5.89 -8.69 8.39
C SER A 20 5.62 -8.58 6.89
N ARG A 21 5.06 -7.44 6.47
CA ARG A 21 4.83 -7.14 5.06
C ARG A 21 5.78 -6.04 4.63
N PHE A 22 6.59 -6.32 3.62
CA PHE A 22 7.45 -5.34 2.97
C PHE A 22 6.84 -4.97 1.62
N GLN A 23 6.70 -3.67 1.34
CA GLN A 23 6.09 -3.17 0.11
C GLN A 23 7.04 -2.19 -0.57
N PHE A 24 7.48 -2.52 -1.78
CA PHE A 24 8.08 -1.57 -2.71
C PHE A 24 7.00 -1.07 -3.67
N VAL A 25 6.94 0.24 -3.86
CA VAL A 25 5.95 0.88 -4.71
C VAL A 25 6.71 1.81 -5.63
N ASP A 26 6.75 1.45 -6.91
CA ASP A 26 7.23 2.33 -7.95
C ASP A 26 6.03 3.07 -8.53
N LEU A 27 6.00 4.38 -8.32
CA LEU A 27 4.90 5.22 -8.78
C LEU A 27 5.19 5.69 -10.20
N ALA A 28 4.14 5.83 -11.00
CA ALA A 28 4.28 6.40 -12.32
C ALA A 28 4.74 7.88 -12.26
N GLY A 29 5.12 8.40 -13.43
CA GLY A 29 5.54 9.80 -13.59
C GLY A 29 4.53 10.78 -13.00
N SER A 30 5.04 11.78 -12.26
CA SER A 30 4.21 12.82 -11.64
C SER A 30 4.00 14.03 -12.56
N GLU A 31 4.61 14.03 -13.74
CA GLU A 31 4.51 15.08 -14.74
C GLU A 31 3.12 15.15 -15.40
N TRP A 32 2.78 16.33 -15.91
CA TRP A 32 1.52 16.53 -16.59
C TRP A 32 1.59 15.92 -17.99
N LEU A 33 0.48 15.32 -18.47
CA LEU A 33 0.43 14.61 -19.75
C LEU A 33 0.92 15.47 -20.93
N LYS A 34 0.63 16.78 -20.90
CA LYS A 34 1.08 17.77 -21.89
C LYS A 34 2.60 17.99 -21.92
N ASP A 35 3.28 17.72 -20.81
CA ASP A 35 4.74 17.89 -20.66
C ASP A 35 5.46 16.55 -20.88
N ALA A 36 4.74 15.43 -20.74
CA ALA A 36 5.25 14.07 -20.93
C ALA A 36 5.27 13.62 -22.39
N HIS A 37 4.28 14.04 -23.19
CA HIS A 37 4.11 13.61 -24.57
C HIS A 37 3.96 14.85 -25.45
N GLY A 38 5.05 15.23 -26.13
CA GLY A 38 5.04 16.35 -27.07
C GLY A 38 3.94 16.17 -28.12
N ASP A 39 3.07 17.18 -28.24
CA ASP A 39 2.11 17.46 -29.31
C ASP A 39 1.38 16.27 -29.98
N VAL A 40 1.13 15.18 -29.25
CA VAL A 40 0.35 14.05 -29.78
C VAL A 40 -1.14 14.31 -29.61
N ALA A 41 -1.82 14.25 -30.75
CA ALA A 41 -3.24 14.50 -30.92
C ALA A 41 -4.08 13.73 -29.90
N TRP A 42 -4.79 14.48 -29.04
CA TRP A 42 -5.78 14.03 -28.06
C TRP A 42 -6.88 13.08 -28.58
N LYS A 43 -6.95 12.88 -29.90
CA LYS A 43 -8.04 12.18 -30.59
C LYS A 43 -7.77 10.70 -30.90
N GLU A 44 -6.53 10.23 -30.77
CA GLU A 44 -6.20 8.84 -31.07
C GLU A 44 -5.44 8.22 -29.87
N SER A 45 -5.89 7.04 -29.44
CA SER A 45 -5.20 6.12 -28.52
C SER A 45 -5.56 6.21 -27.03
N GLY A 46 -5.90 5.04 -26.46
CA GLY A 46 -6.15 4.84 -25.02
C GLY A 46 -4.95 5.17 -24.11
N GLU A 47 -3.78 5.47 -24.68
CA GLU A 47 -2.59 5.96 -23.97
C GLU A 47 -2.83 7.33 -23.34
N ALA A 48 -3.55 8.25 -24.00
CA ALA A 48 -3.91 9.53 -23.42
C ALA A 48 -4.83 9.35 -22.19
N ILE A 49 -5.79 8.41 -22.28
CA ILE A 49 -6.67 8.06 -21.16
C ILE A 49 -5.86 7.44 -20.01
N ASN A 50 -4.90 6.55 -20.32
CA ASN A 50 -4.02 5.95 -19.31
C ASN A 50 -3.15 7.01 -18.61
N GLY A 51 -2.60 7.97 -19.35
CA GLY A 51 -1.83 9.09 -18.80
C GLY A 51 -2.69 9.98 -17.89
N VAL A 52 -3.92 10.31 -18.30
CA VAL A 52 -4.87 11.06 -17.46
C VAL A 52 -5.22 10.29 -16.18
N MET A 53 -5.51 8.99 -16.28
CA MET A 53 -5.86 8.15 -15.12
C MET A 53 -4.69 7.97 -14.15
N THR A 54 -3.47 7.85 -14.69
CA THR A 54 -2.24 7.77 -13.90
C THR A 54 -2.03 9.03 -13.07
N ASN A 55 -2.09 10.20 -13.73
CA ASN A 55 -1.98 11.49 -13.06
C ASN A 55 -3.11 11.74 -12.06
N TYR A 56 -4.32 11.26 -12.40
CA TYR A 56 -5.46 11.32 -11.49
C TYR A 56 -5.22 10.50 -10.21
N SER A 57 -4.61 9.31 -10.32
CA SER A 57 -4.30 8.46 -9.16
C SER A 57 -3.30 9.12 -8.19
N LEU A 58 -2.26 9.78 -8.73
CA LEU A 58 -1.26 10.52 -7.94
C LEU A 58 -1.85 11.79 -7.33
N MET A 59 -2.68 12.52 -8.07
CA MET A 59 -3.41 13.68 -7.56
C MET A 59 -4.33 13.28 -6.40
N MET A 60 -5.02 12.15 -6.52
CA MET A 60 -5.89 11.62 -5.46
C MET A 60 -5.09 11.15 -4.25
N LEU A 61 -3.90 10.58 -4.44
CA LEU A 61 -2.98 10.26 -3.34
C LEU A 61 -2.54 11.53 -2.59
N SER A 62 -2.16 12.59 -3.30
CA SER A 62 -1.81 13.89 -2.72
C SER A 62 -2.98 14.52 -1.95
N THR A 63 -4.18 14.49 -2.54
CA THR A 63 -5.41 14.96 -1.90
C THR A 63 -5.76 14.12 -0.68
N CYS A 64 -5.53 12.81 -0.73
CA CYS A 64 -5.73 11.88 0.38
C CYS A 64 -4.80 12.21 1.55
N ALA A 65 -3.52 12.41 1.29
CA ALA A 65 -2.55 12.79 2.31
C ALA A 65 -2.94 14.11 3.01
N ARG A 66 -3.33 15.14 2.24
CA ARG A 66 -3.80 16.43 2.79
C ARG A 66 -5.09 16.27 3.59
N GLY A 67 -6.05 15.53 3.05
CA GLY A 67 -7.33 15.27 3.73
C GLY A 67 -7.15 14.50 5.03
N LEU A 68 -6.21 13.55 5.06
CA LEU A 68 -5.87 12.79 6.26
C LEU A 68 -5.24 13.69 7.34
N LEU A 69 -4.33 14.58 6.96
CA LEU A 69 -3.76 15.57 7.89
C LEU A 69 -4.83 16.50 8.46
N GLU A 70 -5.73 17.00 7.62
CA GLU A 70 -6.84 17.85 8.05
C GLU A 70 -7.80 17.12 8.98
N ALA A 71 -8.13 15.86 8.68
CA ALA A 71 -8.98 15.05 9.53
C ALA A 71 -8.34 14.76 10.89
N ARG A 72 -7.02 14.49 10.93
CA ARG A 72 -6.25 14.37 12.18
C ARG A 72 -6.27 15.67 12.98
N ARG A 73 -6.08 16.81 12.31
CA ARG A 73 -6.10 18.15 12.93
C ARG A 73 -7.46 18.47 13.53
N LYS A 74 -8.54 18.17 12.80
CA LYS A 74 -9.94 18.43 13.21
C LYS A 74 -10.53 17.32 14.08
N LYS A 75 -9.81 16.20 14.29
CA LYS A 75 -10.29 14.99 14.98
C LYS A 75 -11.59 14.43 14.39
N THR A 76 -11.76 14.52 13.08
CA THR A 76 -12.92 14.01 12.36
C THR A 76 -12.64 12.63 11.78
N PRO A 77 -13.66 11.78 11.58
CA PRO A 77 -13.47 10.49 10.92
C PRO A 77 -12.95 10.70 9.48
N PHE A 78 -12.05 9.82 9.04
CA PHE A 78 -11.48 9.82 7.69
C PHE A 78 -11.70 8.46 7.03
N SER A 79 -12.08 8.45 5.75
CA SER A 79 -12.32 7.22 4.99
C SER A 79 -11.51 7.22 3.70
N PHE A 80 -10.62 6.23 3.55
CA PHE A 80 -9.87 5.99 2.30
C PHE A 80 -10.77 5.53 1.16
N ARG A 81 -11.95 4.97 1.46
CA ARG A 81 -12.91 4.51 0.45
C ARG A 81 -13.67 5.64 -0.24
N ALA A 82 -13.52 6.88 0.23
CA ALA A 82 -14.11 8.05 -0.42
C ALA A 82 -13.37 8.44 -1.72
N TYR A 83 -12.17 7.91 -1.93
CA TYR A 83 -11.36 8.17 -3.12
C TYR A 83 -11.71 7.15 -4.21
N LEU A 84 -11.93 7.63 -5.44
CA LEU A 84 -12.40 6.81 -6.58
C LEU A 84 -11.31 5.89 -7.18
N VAL A 85 -10.07 6.03 -6.71
CA VAL A 85 -8.92 5.24 -7.16
C VAL A 85 -8.42 4.33 -6.05
N ASP A 86 -7.89 3.16 -6.43
CA ASP A 86 -7.43 2.15 -5.47
C ASP A 86 -6.08 2.51 -4.81
N LEU A 87 -5.27 3.38 -5.42
CA LEU A 87 -3.91 3.69 -4.95
C LEU A 87 -3.87 4.19 -3.49
N PRO A 88 -4.69 5.18 -3.05
CA PRO A 88 -4.73 5.59 -1.64
C PRO A 88 -5.18 4.48 -0.69
N LEU A 89 -6.06 3.58 -1.14
CA LEU A 89 -6.55 2.46 -0.34
C LEU A 89 -5.47 1.38 -0.17
N LEU A 90 -4.69 1.10 -1.22
CA LEU A 90 -3.56 0.18 -1.16
C LEU A 90 -2.47 0.69 -0.21
N LEU A 91 -2.21 2.01 -0.22
CA LEU A 91 -1.19 2.66 0.60
C LEU A 91 -1.70 3.15 1.97
N GLN A 92 -2.94 2.82 2.35
CA GLN A 92 -3.56 3.35 3.57
C GLN A 92 -2.74 3.07 4.82
N GLU A 93 -2.17 1.85 4.94
CA GLU A 93 -1.36 1.46 6.10
C GLU A 93 -0.04 2.22 6.16
N SER A 94 0.53 2.56 5.00
CA SER A 94 1.75 3.36 4.88
C SER A 94 1.54 4.82 5.30
N MET A 95 0.30 5.34 5.21
CA MET A 95 -0.04 6.72 5.59
C MET A 95 -0.63 6.83 7.00
N THR A 96 -1.35 5.81 7.47
CA THR A 96 -2.07 5.83 8.76
C THR A 96 -1.50 4.97 9.85
N GLY A 97 -0.82 3.90 9.48
CA GLY A 97 -0.77 2.70 10.29
C GLY A 97 0.53 2.49 11.05
N ASP A 98 0.74 1.21 11.33
CA ASP A 98 1.87 0.64 12.05
C ASP A 98 3.04 0.28 11.10
N ALA A 99 3.05 0.82 9.88
CA ALA A 99 4.12 0.60 8.91
C ALA A 99 5.23 1.66 9.05
N SER A 100 6.47 1.20 8.88
CA SER A 100 7.61 2.10 8.68
C SER A 100 7.63 2.49 7.21
N THR A 101 7.35 3.76 6.91
CA THR A 101 7.21 4.25 5.54
C THR A 101 8.32 5.23 5.20
N ALA A 102 8.97 5.02 4.06
CA ALA A 102 9.87 5.98 3.45
C ALA A 102 9.30 6.39 2.09
N CYS A 103 9.28 7.69 1.81
CA CYS A 103 8.90 8.24 0.51
C CYS A 103 10.13 8.88 -0.13
N PHE A 104 10.48 8.42 -1.33
CA PHE A 104 11.58 8.96 -2.11
C PHE A 104 11.00 9.91 -3.16
N VAL A 105 11.37 11.19 -3.08
CA VAL A 105 10.97 12.19 -4.07
C VAL A 105 12.11 12.36 -5.07
N CYS A 106 11.92 11.84 -6.27
CA CYS A 106 12.89 11.90 -7.35
C CYS A 106 12.68 13.20 -8.16
N LEU A 107 13.77 13.93 -8.42
CA LEU A 107 13.74 15.24 -9.07
C LEU A 107 14.75 15.32 -10.21
N SER A 108 14.45 16.15 -11.21
CA SER A 108 15.40 16.52 -12.26
C SER A 108 16.03 17.87 -11.94
N GLN A 109 17.34 18.00 -12.17
CA GLN A 109 18.06 19.27 -12.01
C GLN A 109 17.90 20.20 -13.24
N ALA A 110 17.24 19.75 -14.30
CA ALA A 110 17.04 20.54 -15.51
C ALA A 110 16.15 21.77 -15.22
N PRO A 111 16.55 23.00 -15.63
CA PRO A 111 15.75 24.21 -15.42
C PRO A 111 14.34 24.15 -16.03
N SER A 112 14.18 23.43 -17.15
CA SER A 112 12.87 23.19 -17.79
C SER A 112 11.88 22.46 -16.87
N ASN A 113 12.39 21.70 -15.90
CA ASN A 113 11.59 20.85 -15.01
C ASN A 113 11.40 21.48 -13.63
N LEU A 114 11.71 22.77 -13.45
CA LEU A 114 11.61 23.47 -12.17
C LEU A 114 10.20 23.38 -11.56
N THR A 115 9.17 23.60 -12.38
CA THR A 115 7.77 23.56 -11.94
C THR A 115 7.35 22.16 -11.47
N GLN A 116 7.71 21.12 -12.24
CA GLN A 116 7.41 19.73 -11.86
C GLN A 116 8.17 19.31 -10.60
N SER A 117 9.44 19.72 -10.50
CA SER A 117 10.26 19.46 -9.32
C SER A 117 9.70 20.13 -8.07
N LYS A 118 9.16 21.35 -8.20
CA LYS A 118 8.46 22.02 -7.12
C LYS A 118 7.23 21.24 -6.66
N PHE A 119 6.39 20.77 -7.58
CA PHE A 119 5.19 20.00 -7.21
C PHE A 119 5.53 18.68 -6.51
N ALA A 120 6.58 17.99 -6.97
CA ALA A 120 7.08 16.78 -6.34
C ALA A 120 7.58 17.06 -4.91
N LEU A 121 8.31 18.16 -4.69
CA LEU A 121 8.73 18.60 -3.36
C LEU A 121 7.56 18.98 -2.45
N ASP A 122 6.56 19.71 -2.95
CA ASP A 122 5.37 20.09 -2.19
C ASP A 122 4.58 18.84 -1.75
N PHE A 123 4.53 17.80 -2.59
CA PHE A 123 3.99 16.49 -2.22
C PHE A 123 4.82 15.83 -1.11
N GLY A 124 6.14 15.79 -1.26
CA GLY A 124 7.06 15.26 -0.25
C GLY A 124 6.92 15.94 1.11
N GLU A 125 6.77 17.26 1.12
CA GLU A 125 6.56 18.03 2.35
C GLU A 125 5.26 17.63 3.06
N VAL A 126 4.16 17.48 2.31
CA VAL A 126 2.88 17.01 2.86
C VAL A 126 3.03 15.59 3.39
N PHE A 127 3.66 14.70 2.63
CA PHE A 127 3.82 13.30 3.01
C PHE A 127 4.69 13.16 4.27
N ALA A 128 5.74 13.98 4.42
CA ALA A 128 6.59 14.00 5.61
C ALA A 128 5.85 14.39 6.89
N ARG A 129 4.74 15.14 6.78
CA ARG A 129 3.88 15.48 7.94
C ARG A 129 3.01 14.30 8.39
N LEU A 130 2.87 13.25 7.57
CA LEU A 130 2.19 12.03 7.96
C LEU A 130 3.06 11.25 8.95
N SER A 131 2.88 11.52 10.24
CA SER A 131 3.52 10.69 11.26
C SER A 131 2.84 9.32 11.33
N THR A 132 3.64 8.26 11.24
CA THR A 132 3.25 6.88 11.55
C THR A 132 3.91 6.44 12.87
N ARG A 133 3.33 5.44 13.53
CA ARG A 133 3.90 4.87 14.76
C ARG A 133 4.04 3.36 14.56
N PRO A 134 5.13 2.91 13.95
CA PRO A 134 5.27 1.51 13.61
C PRO A 134 5.24 0.63 14.85
N ARG A 135 4.50 -0.48 14.78
CA ARG A 135 4.39 -1.48 15.86
C ARG A 135 4.95 -2.80 15.37
N GLN A 136 5.66 -3.49 16.25
CA GLN A 136 6.16 -4.82 15.94
C GLN A 136 4.99 -5.79 15.76
N ALA A 137 5.03 -6.59 14.69
CA ALA A 137 4.06 -7.64 14.45
C ALA A 137 4.04 -8.64 15.62
N ARG A 138 2.82 -8.99 16.05
CA ARG A 138 2.61 -9.97 17.11
C ARG A 138 3.12 -11.34 16.66
N ALA A 139 3.78 -12.05 17.58
CA ALA A 139 4.16 -13.43 17.36
C ALA A 139 2.94 -14.35 17.59
N HIS A 140 2.74 -15.29 16.66
CA HIS A 140 1.69 -16.30 16.72
C HIS A 140 2.29 -17.69 16.78
N SER A 141 1.61 -18.64 17.41
CA SER A 141 2.03 -20.04 17.30
C SER A 141 1.77 -20.56 15.89
N ARG A 142 2.58 -21.52 15.42
CA ARG A 142 2.37 -22.14 14.11
C ARG A 142 0.97 -22.76 13.99
N ALA A 143 0.51 -23.44 15.04
CA ALA A 143 -0.78 -24.10 15.06
C ALA A 143 -1.95 -23.10 14.89
N GLU A 144 -1.86 -21.93 15.54
CA GLU A 144 -2.85 -20.86 15.35
C GLU A 144 -2.86 -20.34 13.91
N LEU A 145 -1.68 -20.13 13.32
CA LEU A 145 -1.56 -19.65 11.93
C LEU A 145 -2.12 -20.66 10.93
N VAL A 146 -1.76 -21.95 11.06
CA VAL A 146 -2.26 -23.01 10.18
C VAL A 146 -3.79 -23.08 10.25
N LYS A 147 -4.36 -23.10 11.46
CA LYS A 147 -5.81 -23.11 11.65
C LYS A 147 -6.50 -21.90 11.01
N ALA A 148 -5.91 -20.71 11.15
CA ALA A 148 -6.44 -19.49 10.54
C ALA A 148 -6.40 -19.55 9.00
N VAL A 149 -5.29 -20.00 8.41
CA VAL A 149 -5.13 -20.12 6.95
C VAL A 149 -6.06 -21.20 6.38
N GLU A 150 -6.20 -22.35 7.06
CA GLU A 150 -7.14 -23.41 6.66
C GLU A 150 -8.60 -22.93 6.68
N ALA A 151 -8.98 -22.15 7.69
CA ALA A 151 -10.32 -21.56 7.77
C ALA A 151 -10.59 -20.60 6.61
N LEU A 152 -9.62 -19.73 6.26
CA LEU A 152 -9.72 -18.83 5.11
C LEU A 152 -9.78 -19.58 3.78
N LEU A 153 -8.99 -20.65 3.65
CA LEU A 153 -8.97 -21.51 2.47
C LEU A 153 -10.32 -22.23 2.28
N LEU A 154 -10.93 -22.72 3.36
CA LEU A 154 -12.26 -23.32 3.32
C LEU A 154 -13.32 -22.30 2.89
N GLN A 155 -13.28 -21.09 3.43
CA GLN A 155 -14.18 -19.99 3.03
C GLN A 155 -14.03 -19.66 1.55
N ALA A 156 -12.80 -19.49 1.06
CA ALA A 156 -12.53 -19.20 -0.35
C ALA A 156 -13.04 -20.32 -1.28
N LYS A 157 -12.82 -21.60 -0.92
CA LYS A 157 -13.34 -22.75 -1.67
C LYS A 157 -14.87 -22.79 -1.68
N ASN A 158 -15.52 -22.52 -0.55
CA ASN A 158 -16.98 -22.50 -0.47
C ASN A 158 -17.58 -21.37 -1.32
N SER A 159 -16.97 -20.18 -1.30
CA SER A 159 -17.40 -19.06 -2.16
C SER A 159 -17.23 -19.35 -3.65
N LEU A 160 -16.19 -20.09 -4.04
CA LEU A 160 -15.98 -20.51 -5.44
C LEU A 160 -17.00 -21.57 -5.90
N ARG A 161 -17.43 -22.47 -4.99
CA ARG A 161 -18.47 -23.47 -5.28
C ARG A 161 -19.87 -22.86 -5.42
N GLY A 162 -20.12 -21.73 -4.76
CA GLY A 162 -21.43 -21.05 -4.74
C GLY A 162 -21.83 -20.33 -6.03
N GLY A 163 -20.99 -20.30 -7.07
CA GLY A 163 -21.36 -19.98 -8.46
C GLY A 163 -21.94 -18.58 -8.79
N GLY A 164 -22.22 -17.71 -7.81
CA GLY A 164 -23.06 -16.52 -8.02
C GLY A 164 -22.36 -15.15 -8.07
N GLY A 165 -21.03 -15.09 -8.22
CA GLY A 165 -20.29 -13.83 -8.19
C GLY A 165 -19.92 -13.27 -9.57
N SER A 166 -19.97 -11.94 -9.73
CA SER A 166 -19.34 -11.23 -10.86
C SER A 166 -17.90 -11.71 -11.10
N ASN A 167 -17.47 -11.79 -12.37
CA ASN A 167 -16.14 -12.29 -12.80
C ASN A 167 -14.96 -11.74 -11.97
N ARG A 168 -15.05 -10.47 -11.53
CA ARG A 168 -14.03 -9.81 -10.70
C ARG A 168 -13.91 -10.43 -9.30
N CYS A 169 -15.03 -10.77 -8.68
CA CYS A 169 -15.04 -11.44 -7.38
C CYS A 169 -14.42 -12.83 -7.49
N THR A 170 -14.70 -13.56 -8.56
CA THR A 170 -14.16 -14.90 -8.80
C THR A 170 -12.63 -14.89 -8.92
N ALA A 171 -12.06 -13.95 -9.67
CA ALA A 171 -10.61 -13.79 -9.78
C ALA A 171 -9.93 -13.52 -8.43
N ILE A 172 -10.51 -12.63 -7.61
CA ILE A 172 -10.00 -12.33 -6.26
C ILE A 172 -10.03 -13.60 -5.37
N ARG A 173 -11.09 -14.40 -5.46
CA ARG A 173 -11.20 -15.65 -4.68
C ARG A 173 -10.20 -16.72 -5.13
N HIS A 174 -9.89 -16.81 -6.42
CA HIS A 174 -8.83 -17.68 -6.92
C HIS A 174 -7.46 -17.25 -6.40
N ALA A 175 -7.14 -15.96 -6.44
CA ALA A 175 -5.91 -15.42 -5.89
C ALA A 175 -5.81 -15.70 -4.38
N GLN A 176 -6.90 -15.48 -3.63
CA GLN A 176 -6.96 -15.75 -2.20
C GLN A 176 -6.71 -17.24 -1.89
N LYS A 177 -7.26 -18.16 -2.69
CA LYS A 177 -7.00 -19.59 -2.54
C LYS A 177 -5.52 -19.91 -2.75
N GLN A 178 -4.91 -19.38 -3.82
CA GLN A 178 -3.49 -19.61 -4.13
C GLN A 178 -2.57 -19.06 -3.02
N ASP A 179 -2.86 -17.87 -2.50
CA ASP A 179 -2.12 -17.27 -1.38
C ASP A 179 -2.19 -18.16 -0.13
N CYS A 180 -3.39 -18.66 0.21
CA CYS A 180 -3.54 -19.58 1.35
C CYS A 180 -2.73 -20.88 1.16
N GLU A 181 -2.74 -21.46 -0.04
CA GLU A 181 -1.98 -22.68 -0.36
C GLU A 181 -0.46 -22.44 -0.23
N GLN A 182 0.03 -21.30 -0.71
CA GLN A 182 1.44 -20.91 -0.57
C GLN A 182 1.82 -20.68 0.89
N GLN A 183 0.96 -20.01 1.68
CA GLN A 183 1.19 -19.79 3.10
C GLN A 183 1.28 -21.10 3.88
N LEU A 184 0.41 -22.09 3.59
CA LEU A 184 0.50 -23.41 4.22
C LEU A 184 1.79 -24.13 3.88
N GLN A 185 2.24 -24.06 2.62
CA GLN A 185 3.54 -24.64 2.22
C GLN A 185 4.71 -23.98 2.97
N LEU A 186 4.69 -22.66 3.12
CA LEU A 186 5.70 -21.93 3.88
C LEU A 186 5.67 -22.30 5.37
N LEU A 187 4.48 -22.36 5.97
CA LEU A 187 4.32 -22.78 7.37
C LEU A 187 4.78 -24.23 7.61
N GLY A 188 4.62 -25.11 6.62
CA GLY A 188 5.14 -26.48 6.64
C GLY A 188 6.67 -26.56 6.71
N ARG A 189 7.39 -25.60 6.12
CA ARG A 189 8.86 -25.54 6.18
C ARG A 189 9.39 -25.16 7.57
N PHE A 190 8.55 -24.57 8.42
CA PHE A 190 8.86 -24.25 9.82
C PHE A 190 8.46 -25.39 10.78
N ALA A 191 8.26 -26.61 10.28
CA ALA A 191 8.11 -27.79 11.12
C ALA A 191 9.46 -28.17 11.76
N PRO A 192 9.53 -28.49 13.06
CA PRO A 192 10.71 -29.12 13.63
C PRO A 192 10.90 -30.47 12.93
N ALA A 193 12.15 -30.78 12.59
CA ALA A 193 12.58 -32.09 12.09
C ALA A 193 12.28 -33.20 13.11
#